data_AF-A0A0T9U575-F1
#
_entry.id   AF-A0A0T9U575-F1
#
_cell.length_a   1.000
_cell.length_b   1.000
_cell.length_c   1.000
_cell.angle_alpha   90.00
_cell.angle_beta   90.00
_cell.angle_gamma   90.00
#
_symmetry.space_group_name_H-M   'P 1'
#
loop_
_entity.id
_entity.type
_entity.pdbx_description
1 polymer ?
#
loop_
_entity_poly.entity_id
_entity_poly.type
_entity_poly.pdbx_seq_one_letter_code
_entity_poly.pdbx_strand_id
1 'polypeptide(L)'
;MSRTFKILSPTAILGYGFPEESFMRAMEESPDLIAVDAGSSDPGPHYLGSGKPFTDRAGVKRDLRYMITAGVKQGIPVVIGTAGGSGAAPHLEWCRQIILEIAKEESLNFTMAVIPADVSKDVVHAALDAGKIQSLDFVPELTHEAIDATTYIVAQMGIEPFQEALRAGAQVVLGGRAYDPACFAALPIMVGFDEGLALHCGKILECAAIAATPGSGSDCAMGILDETGFTLKTFNQKRQFTATSAAAHTLYEKSDPYFLPGPGGALNLKACSFKDVGNGQVRVSGSVHEHTPYTVKLEGARPVGYRTLSIAGTRDSIMIADIDNILLEVRKSVEKNLSIEPDSVQLNFHLYGKNGVMGKMEPEPDTTSYELGILLDVVAPSQATADSICSLARSTLLHYGYAGRIATAGNLAFPFSPSDIRAGLVYEFSIYHLMEYTPEIAFKFRLENVTAEGVMA
;
A
#
# COMPACT_ATOMS: atom_id res chain seq x y z
N MET A 1 -19.21 35.08 4.58
CA MET A 1 -18.19 34.22 3.94
C MET A 1 -18.86 32.90 3.64
N SER A 2 -18.58 32.28 2.49
CA SER A 2 -19.04 30.92 2.22
C SER A 2 -18.47 29.96 3.26
N ARG A 3 -19.24 28.94 3.63
CA ARG A 3 -18.79 27.90 4.56
C ARG A 3 -17.65 27.12 3.91
N THR A 4 -16.54 26.94 4.62
CA THR A 4 -15.39 26.16 4.15
C THR A 4 -15.04 25.05 5.13
N PHE A 5 -14.33 24.03 4.66
CA PHE A 5 -13.77 22.94 5.47
C PHE A 5 -12.36 22.59 5.01
N LYS A 6 -11.38 22.66 5.92
CA LYS A 6 -9.96 22.49 5.65
C LYS A 6 -9.47 21.12 6.13
N ILE A 7 -9.03 20.28 5.21
CA ILE A 7 -8.45 18.97 5.50
C ILE A 7 -6.94 19.05 5.30
N LEU A 8 -6.18 18.77 6.37
CA LEU A 8 -4.73 18.63 6.30
C LEU A 8 -4.35 17.17 6.10
N SER A 9 -3.60 16.90 5.03
CA SER A 9 -2.88 15.64 4.79
C SER A 9 -1.37 15.88 5.02
N PRO A 10 -0.79 15.39 6.14
CA PRO A 10 0.60 15.69 6.48
C PRO A 10 1.63 14.99 5.58
N THR A 11 1.30 13.80 5.07
CA THR A 11 2.21 12.92 4.32
C THR A 11 1.42 11.94 3.46
N ALA A 12 2.06 11.35 2.46
CA ALA A 12 1.41 10.41 1.55
C ALA A 12 1.13 9.05 2.19
N ILE A 13 2.02 8.57 3.05
CA ILE A 13 1.84 7.34 3.81
C ILE A 13 2.37 7.59 5.21
N LEU A 14 1.60 7.20 6.22
CA LEU A 14 2.03 7.33 7.61
C LEU A 14 3.40 6.65 7.83
N GLY A 15 4.38 7.44 8.27
CA GLY A 15 5.76 7.01 8.51
C GLY A 15 6.76 7.41 7.43
N TYR A 16 6.32 8.01 6.32
CA TYR A 16 7.23 8.60 5.31
C TYR A 16 7.83 9.94 5.76
N GLY A 17 7.33 10.52 6.85
CA GLY A 17 7.79 11.81 7.33
C GLY A 17 7.19 12.98 6.56
N PHE A 18 7.50 14.16 7.07
CA PHE A 18 7.22 15.46 6.46
C PHE A 18 8.07 16.55 7.13
N PRO A 19 8.40 17.67 6.46
CA PRO A 19 9.12 18.78 7.08
C PRO A 19 8.28 19.41 8.19
N GLU A 20 8.86 19.57 9.38
CA GLU A 20 8.17 20.20 10.53
C GLU A 20 7.65 21.60 10.20
N GLU A 21 8.46 22.41 9.50
CA GLU A 21 8.07 23.74 9.07
C GLU A 21 6.81 23.74 8.18
N SER A 22 6.68 22.72 7.30
CA SER A 22 5.51 22.58 6.43
C SER A 22 4.24 22.29 7.25
N PHE A 23 4.36 21.39 8.22
CA PHE A 23 3.27 21.05 9.13
C PHE A 23 2.87 22.25 10.00
N MET A 24 3.84 22.97 10.57
CA MET A 24 3.53 24.13 11.41
C MET A 24 2.82 25.25 10.63
N ARG A 25 3.25 25.55 9.40
CA ARG A 25 2.54 26.48 8.50
C ARG A 25 1.14 26.00 8.14
N ALA A 26 0.95 24.69 8.00
CA ALA A 26 -0.36 24.12 7.76
C ALA A 26 -1.29 24.26 8.97
N MET A 27 -0.75 24.12 10.18
CA MET A 27 -1.51 24.33 11.42
C MET A 27 -1.88 25.81 11.64
N GLU A 28 -1.08 26.77 11.18
CA GLU A 28 -1.43 28.20 11.20
C GLU A 28 -2.72 28.51 10.41
N GLU A 29 -3.06 27.69 9.41
CA GLU A 29 -4.32 27.80 8.66
C GLU A 29 -5.54 27.27 9.43
N SER A 30 -5.37 26.72 10.64
CA SER A 30 -6.45 26.15 11.47
C SER A 30 -7.27 25.10 10.72
N PRO A 31 -6.69 23.93 10.40
CA PRO A 31 -7.43 22.85 9.73
C PRO A 31 -8.59 22.34 10.59
N ASP A 32 -9.68 21.92 9.95
CA ASP A 32 -10.84 21.31 10.61
C ASP A 32 -10.67 19.80 10.81
N LEU A 33 -9.74 19.18 10.06
CA LEU A 33 -9.41 17.77 10.12
C LEU A 33 -7.92 17.56 9.82
N ILE A 34 -7.25 16.74 10.62
CA ILE A 34 -5.95 16.15 10.27
C ILE A 34 -6.20 14.69 9.92
N ALA A 35 -5.94 14.29 8.68
CA ALA A 35 -6.16 12.93 8.23
C ALA A 35 -4.91 12.39 7.54
N VAL A 36 -4.69 11.08 7.68
CA VAL A 36 -3.63 10.35 6.99
C VAL A 36 -4.13 8.95 6.70
N ASP A 37 -3.73 8.39 5.57
CA ASP A 37 -3.86 6.96 5.34
C ASP A 37 -2.49 6.29 5.34
N ALA A 38 -2.48 4.99 5.58
CA ALA A 38 -1.28 4.17 5.47
C ALA A 38 -1.53 2.91 4.62
N GLY A 39 -2.63 2.85 3.89
CA GLY A 39 -3.00 1.71 3.07
C GLY A 39 -2.15 1.66 1.82
N SER A 40 -1.57 0.50 1.53
CA SER A 40 -1.01 0.23 0.20
C SER A 40 -0.92 -1.27 -0.07
N SER A 41 -1.03 -1.64 -1.35
CA SER A 41 -0.70 -2.98 -1.86
C SER A 41 0.62 -3.02 -2.64
N ASP A 42 1.22 -1.88 -2.94
CA ASP A 42 2.44 -1.76 -3.77
C ASP A 42 3.65 -2.49 -3.17
N PRO A 43 3.85 -2.53 -1.85
CA PRO A 43 4.93 -3.31 -1.22
C PRO A 43 4.72 -4.82 -1.34
N GLY A 44 3.57 -5.25 -1.88
CA GLY A 44 3.22 -6.64 -2.09
C GLY A 44 2.61 -7.33 -0.87
N PRO A 45 2.32 -8.64 -1.00
CA PRO A 45 1.51 -9.41 -0.05
C PRO A 45 2.23 -9.76 1.26
N HIS A 46 3.54 -9.53 1.35
CA HIS A 46 4.34 -9.93 2.51
C HIS A 46 3.84 -9.33 3.82
N TYR A 47 3.47 -8.04 3.82
CA TYR A 47 3.10 -7.31 5.03
C TYR A 47 1.76 -7.78 5.57
N LEU A 48 0.75 -7.90 4.69
CA LEU A 48 -0.53 -8.51 5.06
C LEU A 48 -0.35 -9.94 5.56
N GLY A 49 0.36 -10.78 4.80
CA GLY A 49 0.51 -12.20 5.14
C GLY A 49 1.31 -12.46 6.42
N SER A 50 2.31 -11.63 6.71
CA SER A 50 3.15 -11.76 7.91
C SER A 50 2.62 -11.02 9.14
N GLY A 51 1.66 -10.10 8.97
CA GLY A 51 1.16 -9.24 10.05
C GLY A 51 2.18 -8.17 10.49
N LYS A 52 3.17 -7.84 9.66
CA LYS A 52 4.22 -6.86 9.96
C LYS A 52 3.94 -5.55 9.24
N PRO A 53 4.23 -4.40 9.88
CA PRO A 53 4.06 -3.11 9.23
C PRO A 53 5.01 -2.92 8.06
N PHE A 54 4.55 -2.22 7.03
CA PHE A 54 5.37 -1.81 5.88
C PHE A 54 6.37 -0.70 6.24
N THR A 55 5.91 0.34 6.93
CA THR A 55 6.74 1.49 7.34
C THR A 55 7.39 1.28 8.70
N ASP A 56 8.56 1.88 8.90
CA ASP A 56 9.30 1.74 10.16
C ASP A 56 8.58 2.40 11.34
N ARG A 57 8.70 1.79 12.52
CA ARG A 57 8.05 2.25 13.76
C ARG A 57 8.47 3.66 14.15
N ALA A 58 9.75 4.03 14.01
CA ALA A 58 10.23 5.34 14.41
C ALA A 58 9.63 6.44 13.53
N GLY A 59 9.51 6.18 12.22
CA GLY A 59 8.82 7.07 11.28
C GLY A 59 7.34 7.25 11.65
N VAL A 60 6.61 6.14 11.84
CA VAL A 60 5.18 6.19 12.22
C VAL A 60 4.97 6.94 13.54
N LYS A 61 5.77 6.64 14.57
CA LYS A 61 5.68 7.31 15.87
C LYS A 61 5.98 8.81 15.76
N ARG A 62 6.96 9.20 14.94
CA ARG A 62 7.27 10.61 14.69
C ARG A 62 6.06 11.33 14.11
N ASP A 63 5.49 10.81 13.04
CA ASP A 63 4.41 11.47 12.31
C ASP A 63 3.13 11.54 13.17
N LEU A 64 2.76 10.43 13.83
CA LEU A 64 1.64 10.40 14.78
C LEU A 64 1.83 11.37 15.93
N ARG A 65 3.06 11.54 16.46
CA ARG A 65 3.31 12.49 17.55
C ARG A 65 2.96 13.91 17.15
N TYR A 66 3.37 14.38 15.97
CA TYR A 66 2.99 15.71 15.50
C TYR A 66 1.48 15.84 15.32
N MET A 67 0.86 14.89 14.64
CA MET A 67 -0.56 14.90 14.34
C MET A 67 -1.43 14.90 15.60
N ILE A 68 -1.20 13.95 16.50
CA ILE A 68 -2.00 13.74 17.72
C ILE A 68 -1.76 14.89 18.70
N THR A 69 -0.50 15.30 18.92
CA THR A 69 -0.21 16.41 19.85
C THR A 69 -0.85 17.71 19.37
N ALA A 70 -0.76 18.04 18.08
CA ALA A 70 -1.36 19.25 17.53
C ALA A 70 -2.90 19.17 17.53
N GLY A 71 -3.45 18.05 17.05
CA GLY A 71 -4.89 17.83 16.97
C GLY A 71 -5.57 17.85 18.33
N VAL A 72 -5.02 17.13 19.31
CA VAL A 72 -5.58 17.08 20.67
C VAL A 72 -5.55 18.45 21.34
N LYS A 73 -4.42 19.17 21.28
CA LYS A 73 -4.27 20.48 21.92
C LYS A 73 -5.16 21.57 21.30
N GLN A 74 -5.46 21.46 20.01
CA GLN A 74 -6.27 22.45 19.28
C GLN A 74 -7.74 22.01 19.13
N GLY A 75 -8.12 20.83 19.61
CA GLY A 75 -9.49 20.31 19.45
C GLY A 75 -9.83 19.87 18.02
N ILE A 76 -8.81 19.58 17.19
CA ILE A 76 -8.97 19.16 15.80
C ILE A 76 -8.97 17.62 15.75
N PRO A 77 -9.99 16.97 15.15
CA PRO A 77 -10.02 15.53 14.98
C PRO A 77 -8.81 15.01 14.18
N VAL A 78 -8.28 13.86 14.60
CA VAL A 78 -7.18 13.16 13.92
C VAL A 78 -7.67 11.80 13.45
N VAL A 79 -7.64 11.54 12.15
CA VAL A 79 -8.15 10.29 11.56
C VAL A 79 -7.03 9.57 10.82
N ILE A 80 -6.81 8.30 11.19
CA ILE A 80 -5.89 7.38 10.54
C ILE A 80 -6.75 6.33 9.81
N GLY A 81 -6.68 6.29 8.48
CA GLY A 81 -7.50 5.38 7.67
C GLY A 81 -7.12 3.91 7.86
N THR A 82 -5.85 3.60 7.61
CA THR A 82 -5.30 2.24 7.65
C THR A 82 -4.13 2.15 8.61
N ALA A 83 -4.07 1.06 9.39
CA ALA A 83 -2.97 0.78 10.29
C ALA A 83 -1.89 -0.07 9.60
N GLY A 84 -0.63 0.41 9.65
CA GLY A 84 0.57 -0.39 9.35
C GLY A 84 0.68 -0.96 7.92
N GLY A 85 0.10 -0.33 6.91
CA GLY A 85 0.20 -0.82 5.52
C GLY A 85 -1.03 -1.61 5.08
N SER A 86 -1.39 -2.66 5.84
CA SER A 86 -2.38 -3.65 5.40
C SER A 86 -3.59 -3.79 6.32
N GLY A 87 -3.54 -3.30 7.56
CA GLY A 87 -4.74 -3.10 8.37
C GLY A 87 -5.36 -4.29 9.08
N ALA A 88 -4.74 -5.47 9.03
CA ALA A 88 -5.16 -6.62 9.83
C ALA A 88 -4.93 -6.39 11.34
N ALA A 89 -5.55 -7.20 12.19
CA ALA A 89 -5.52 -7.04 13.64
C ALA A 89 -4.11 -6.81 14.26
N PRO A 90 -3.03 -7.50 13.83
CA PRO A 90 -1.68 -7.22 14.34
C PRO A 90 -1.19 -5.80 14.02
N HIS A 91 -1.52 -5.28 12.83
CA HIS A 91 -1.14 -3.93 12.42
C HIS A 91 -1.92 -2.87 13.21
N LEU A 92 -3.22 -3.12 13.41
CA LEU A 92 -4.10 -2.25 14.18
C LEU A 92 -3.62 -2.13 15.62
N GLU A 93 -3.34 -3.27 16.27
CA GLU A 93 -2.83 -3.26 17.64
C GLU A 93 -1.44 -2.63 17.72
N TRP A 94 -0.56 -2.90 16.76
CA TRP A 94 0.77 -2.27 16.70
C TRP A 94 0.68 -0.74 16.63
N CYS A 95 -0.18 -0.21 15.76
CA CYS A 95 -0.36 1.24 15.61
C CYS A 95 -1.02 1.84 16.87
N ARG A 96 -2.03 1.16 17.42
CA ARG A 96 -2.66 1.55 18.68
C ARG A 96 -1.63 1.69 19.82
N GLN A 97 -0.72 0.74 19.98
CA GLN A 97 0.33 0.81 21.00
C GLN A 97 1.25 2.03 20.83
N ILE A 98 1.54 2.45 19.59
CA ILE A 98 2.29 3.67 19.32
C ILE A 98 1.51 4.91 19.77
N ILE A 99 0.20 4.97 19.50
CA ILE A 99 -0.67 6.07 19.93
C ILE A 99 -0.70 6.17 21.46
N LEU A 100 -0.86 5.05 22.16
CA LEU A 100 -0.87 5.02 23.63
C LEU A 100 0.48 5.46 24.22
N GLU A 101 1.59 5.05 23.60
CA GLU A 101 2.93 5.48 23.99
C GLU A 101 3.08 7.01 23.84
N ILE A 102 2.60 7.58 22.73
CA ILE A 102 2.61 9.04 22.50
C ILE A 102 1.74 9.75 23.54
N ALA A 103 0.53 9.26 23.82
CA ALA A 103 -0.36 9.88 24.81
C ALA A 103 0.30 9.96 26.20
N LYS A 104 1.03 8.91 26.59
CA LYS A 104 1.82 8.89 27.83
C LYS A 104 2.99 9.88 27.78
N GLU A 105 3.79 9.86 26.72
CA GLU A 105 4.97 10.73 26.58
C GLU A 105 4.61 12.22 26.56
N GLU A 106 3.51 12.56 25.89
CA GLU A 106 3.05 13.93 25.66
C GLU A 106 2.01 14.38 26.70
N SER A 107 1.69 13.52 27.67
CA SER A 107 0.68 13.76 28.73
C SER A 107 -0.69 14.20 28.17
N LEU A 108 -1.16 13.50 27.14
CA LEU A 108 -2.41 13.81 26.44
C LEU A 108 -3.57 13.00 27.00
N ASN A 109 -4.77 13.58 26.92
CA ASN A 109 -6.03 12.93 27.24
C ASN A 109 -7.00 13.13 26.08
N PHE A 110 -7.56 12.06 25.55
CA PHE A 110 -8.52 12.10 24.44
C PHE A 110 -9.33 10.83 24.34
N THR A 111 -10.49 10.91 23.69
CA THR A 111 -11.28 9.74 23.32
C THR A 111 -10.81 9.23 21.96
N MET A 112 -10.43 7.95 21.91
CA MET A 112 -10.00 7.27 20.69
C MET A 112 -11.03 6.24 20.25
N ALA A 113 -11.34 6.17 18.95
CA ALA A 113 -12.05 5.04 18.36
C ALA A 113 -11.07 4.12 17.63
N VAL A 114 -11.23 2.81 17.82
CA VAL A 114 -10.45 1.79 17.11
C VAL A 114 -11.41 0.92 16.28
N ILE A 115 -11.20 0.87 14.97
CA ILE A 115 -12.10 0.22 14.01
C ILE A 115 -11.39 -0.98 13.33
N PRO A 116 -11.65 -2.22 13.76
CA PRO A 116 -11.12 -3.41 13.10
C PRO A 116 -11.65 -3.57 11.67
N ALA A 117 -10.84 -4.20 10.80
CA ALA A 117 -11.20 -4.50 9.42
C ALA A 117 -11.11 -5.98 9.06
N ASP A 118 -10.71 -6.83 10.01
CA ASP A 118 -10.59 -8.27 9.81
C ASP A 118 -11.96 -8.91 9.57
N VAL A 119 -12.03 -9.81 8.58
CA VAL A 119 -13.21 -10.63 8.28
C VAL A 119 -12.87 -12.09 8.58
N SER A 120 -13.72 -12.76 9.36
CA SER A 120 -13.51 -14.17 9.69
C SER A 120 -13.68 -15.06 8.46
N LYS A 121 -12.89 -16.14 8.36
CA LYS A 121 -13.00 -17.13 7.27
C LYS A 121 -14.40 -17.71 7.14
N ASP A 122 -15.07 -18.00 8.25
CA ASP A 122 -16.43 -18.56 8.27
C ASP A 122 -17.42 -17.66 7.51
N VAL A 123 -17.32 -16.34 7.71
CA VAL A 123 -18.14 -15.36 7.00
C VAL A 123 -17.81 -15.31 5.51
N VAL A 124 -16.53 -15.41 5.14
CA VAL A 124 -16.11 -15.43 3.73
C VAL A 124 -16.57 -16.72 3.04
N HIS A 125 -16.48 -17.87 3.71
CA HIS A 125 -17.03 -19.13 3.20
C HIS A 125 -18.54 -19.05 2.99
N ALA A 126 -19.28 -18.56 3.98
CA ALA A 126 -20.73 -18.42 3.86
C ALA A 126 -21.14 -17.47 2.72
N ALA A 127 -20.38 -16.39 2.52
CA ALA A 127 -20.60 -15.45 1.42
C ALA A 127 -20.26 -16.06 0.05
N LEU A 128 -19.21 -16.87 -0.03
CA LEU A 128 -18.84 -17.62 -1.22
C LEU A 128 -19.94 -18.62 -1.60
N ASP A 129 -20.40 -19.42 -0.64
CA ASP A 129 -21.48 -20.41 -0.81
C ASP A 129 -22.79 -19.75 -1.26
N ALA A 130 -23.05 -18.52 -0.79
CA ALA A 130 -24.22 -17.73 -1.16
C ALA A 130 -24.10 -16.99 -2.50
N GLY A 131 -22.97 -17.10 -3.21
CA GLY A 131 -22.74 -16.39 -4.47
C GLY A 131 -22.61 -14.86 -4.33
N LYS A 132 -22.17 -14.38 -3.16
CA LYS A 132 -22.06 -12.95 -2.82
C LYS A 132 -20.64 -12.39 -2.94
N ILE A 133 -19.73 -13.16 -3.54
CA ILE A 133 -18.35 -12.78 -3.79
C ILE A 133 -18.11 -12.75 -5.29
N GLN A 134 -17.47 -11.69 -5.77
CA GLN A 134 -17.10 -11.50 -7.16
C GLN A 134 -15.60 -11.23 -7.27
N SER A 135 -14.92 -11.91 -8.20
CA SER A 135 -13.53 -11.62 -8.53
C SER A 135 -13.38 -10.27 -9.22
N LEU A 136 -12.30 -9.56 -8.88
CA LEU A 136 -11.87 -8.40 -9.65
C LEU A 136 -11.27 -8.83 -10.99
N ASP A 137 -11.13 -7.89 -11.92
CA ASP A 137 -10.54 -8.17 -13.23
C ASP A 137 -9.15 -8.82 -13.09
N PHE A 138 -8.91 -9.85 -13.88
CA PHE A 138 -7.65 -10.64 -13.88
C PHE A 138 -7.35 -11.40 -12.58
N VAL A 139 -8.30 -11.47 -11.64
CA VAL A 139 -8.21 -12.31 -10.44
C VAL A 139 -8.98 -13.62 -10.67
N PRO A 140 -8.41 -14.79 -10.33
CA PRO A 140 -9.14 -16.06 -10.37
C PRO A 140 -10.40 -16.07 -9.49
N GLU A 141 -11.28 -17.04 -9.70
CA GLU A 141 -12.41 -17.27 -8.77
C GLU A 141 -11.90 -17.68 -7.38
N LEU A 142 -12.56 -17.18 -6.33
CA LEU A 142 -12.22 -17.52 -4.96
C LEU A 142 -12.61 -18.98 -4.66
N THR A 143 -11.71 -19.74 -4.06
CA THR A 143 -11.99 -21.12 -3.59
C THR A 143 -11.93 -21.22 -2.07
N HIS A 144 -12.59 -22.24 -1.52
CA HIS A 144 -12.49 -22.55 -0.08
C HIS A 144 -11.04 -22.83 0.31
N GLU A 145 -10.25 -23.51 -0.53
CA GLU A 145 -8.84 -23.79 -0.21
C GLU A 145 -8.01 -22.50 -0.14
N ALA A 146 -8.31 -21.50 -0.99
CA ALA A 146 -7.66 -20.20 -0.93
C ALA A 146 -8.00 -19.45 0.37
N ILE A 147 -9.27 -19.49 0.81
CA ILE A 147 -9.71 -18.91 2.09
C ILE A 147 -9.00 -19.60 3.26
N ASP A 148 -8.96 -20.93 3.26
CA ASP A 148 -8.31 -21.73 4.31
C ASP A 148 -6.82 -21.47 4.40
N ALA A 149 -6.13 -21.33 3.27
CA ALA A 149 -4.70 -21.03 3.21
C ALA A 149 -4.36 -19.57 3.59
N THR A 150 -5.32 -18.65 3.55
CA THR A 150 -5.09 -17.23 3.82
C THR A 150 -4.78 -16.97 5.30
N THR A 151 -3.74 -16.17 5.59
CA THR A 151 -3.36 -15.84 6.97
C THR A 151 -4.32 -14.83 7.60
N TYR A 152 -4.52 -13.68 6.93
CA TYR A 152 -5.39 -12.60 7.37
C TYR A 152 -6.27 -12.17 6.20
N ILE A 153 -7.54 -11.88 6.49
CA ILE A 153 -8.50 -11.34 5.52
C ILE A 153 -8.99 -10.01 6.08
N VAL A 154 -8.83 -8.94 5.30
CA VAL A 154 -9.31 -7.61 5.65
C VAL A 154 -10.30 -7.10 4.60
N ALA A 155 -11.22 -6.23 5.01
CA ALA A 155 -12.12 -5.53 4.11
C ALA A 155 -11.87 -4.02 4.14
N GLN A 156 -11.85 -3.38 2.97
CA GLN A 156 -11.73 -1.92 2.87
C GLN A 156 -13.05 -1.26 3.30
N MET A 157 -13.01 -0.55 4.43
CA MET A 157 -14.16 0.19 4.95
C MET A 157 -14.39 1.52 4.22
N GLY A 158 -15.66 1.92 4.11
CA GLY A 158 -16.07 3.22 3.59
C GLY A 158 -16.03 4.33 4.64
N ILE A 159 -16.80 5.40 4.41
CA ILE A 159 -16.83 6.57 5.29
C ILE A 159 -17.62 6.35 6.58
N GLU A 160 -18.58 5.44 6.56
CA GLU A 160 -19.61 5.25 7.59
C GLU A 160 -19.00 4.95 8.96
N PRO A 161 -18.03 4.04 9.11
CA PRO A 161 -17.48 3.72 10.43
C PRO A 161 -16.72 4.91 11.03
N PHE A 162 -16.05 5.71 10.21
CA PHE A 162 -15.39 6.94 10.65
C PHE A 162 -16.41 7.98 11.10
N GLN A 163 -17.51 8.14 10.36
CA GLN A 163 -18.59 9.06 10.74
C GLN A 163 -19.26 8.65 12.06
N GLU A 164 -19.52 7.35 12.25
CA GLU A 164 -20.10 6.84 13.48
C GLU A 164 -19.17 7.07 14.68
N ALA A 165 -17.87 6.80 14.52
CA ALA A 165 -16.85 7.06 15.55
C ALA A 165 -16.76 8.55 15.93
N LEU A 166 -16.69 9.44 14.94
CA LEU A 166 -16.62 10.89 15.16
C LEU A 166 -17.90 11.41 15.82
N ARG A 167 -19.08 10.92 15.39
CA ARG A 167 -20.37 11.28 16.01
C ARG A 167 -20.47 10.81 17.46
N ALA A 168 -19.82 9.70 17.80
CA ALA A 168 -19.73 9.19 19.16
C ALA A 168 -18.74 9.97 20.05
N GLY A 169 -18.06 10.99 19.51
CA GLY A 169 -17.17 11.89 20.26
C GLY A 169 -15.70 11.50 20.21
N ALA A 170 -15.30 10.58 19.33
CA ALA A 170 -13.88 10.28 19.14
C ALA A 170 -13.12 11.50 18.60
N GLN A 171 -12.04 11.86 19.29
CA GLN A 171 -11.10 12.90 18.84
C GLN A 171 -9.98 12.31 17.99
N VAL A 172 -9.59 11.06 18.27
CA VAL A 172 -8.65 10.29 17.46
C VAL A 172 -9.37 9.05 16.93
N VAL A 173 -9.28 8.77 15.64
CA VAL A 173 -9.87 7.57 15.03
C VAL A 173 -8.78 6.77 14.33
N LEU A 174 -8.67 5.50 14.67
CA LEU A 174 -7.72 4.56 14.08
C LEU A 174 -8.48 3.42 13.39
N GLY A 175 -8.44 3.40 12.05
CA GLY A 175 -8.98 2.34 11.23
C GLY A 175 -7.97 1.21 10.98
N GLY A 176 -8.50 0.00 10.78
CA GLY A 176 -7.77 -1.17 10.32
C GLY A 176 -7.35 -1.00 8.87
N ARG A 177 -8.28 -1.21 7.93
CA ARG A 177 -8.09 -1.08 6.47
C ARG A 177 -9.22 -0.23 5.89
N ALA A 178 -8.87 0.90 5.29
CA ALA A 178 -9.82 1.81 4.67
C ALA A 178 -9.76 1.75 3.15
N TYR A 179 -10.84 2.20 2.51
CA TYR A 179 -10.74 2.82 1.20
C TYR A 179 -10.08 4.19 1.37
N ASP A 180 -8.95 4.42 0.73
CA ASP A 180 -8.01 5.51 1.05
C ASP A 180 -8.67 6.91 1.16
N PRO A 181 -9.61 7.32 0.29
CA PRO A 181 -10.29 8.61 0.42
C PRO A 181 -11.19 8.75 1.67
N ALA A 182 -11.62 7.63 2.26
CA ALA A 182 -12.67 7.61 3.26
C ALA A 182 -12.31 8.39 4.53
N CYS A 183 -11.07 8.29 5.00
CA CYS A 183 -10.64 8.98 6.22
C CYS A 183 -10.60 10.52 6.06
N PHE A 184 -10.40 11.01 4.84
CA PHE A 184 -10.42 12.43 4.51
C PHE A 184 -11.86 12.94 4.29
N ALA A 185 -12.72 12.11 3.68
CA ALA A 185 -14.07 12.49 3.27
C ALA A 185 -15.12 12.33 4.38
N ALA A 186 -14.90 11.46 5.36
CA ALA A 186 -15.91 11.11 6.36
C ALA A 186 -16.48 12.33 7.11
N LEU A 187 -15.62 13.15 7.73
CA LEU A 187 -16.03 14.31 8.51
C LEU A 187 -16.68 15.43 7.66
N PRO A 188 -16.11 15.89 6.53
CA PRO A 188 -16.77 16.93 5.72
C PRO A 188 -18.16 16.49 5.23
N ILE A 189 -18.32 15.23 4.81
CA ILE A 189 -19.65 14.70 4.42
C ILE A 189 -20.61 14.69 5.61
N MET A 190 -20.14 14.24 6.78
CA MET A 190 -20.96 14.19 7.99
C MET A 190 -21.50 15.57 8.39
N VAL A 191 -20.73 16.64 8.15
CA VAL A 191 -21.16 18.02 8.44
C VAL A 191 -21.89 18.69 7.26
N GLY A 192 -22.14 17.98 6.16
CA GLY A 192 -23.02 18.40 5.07
C GLY A 192 -22.33 19.02 3.85
N PHE A 193 -21.05 18.73 3.60
CA PHE A 193 -20.42 19.00 2.30
C PHE A 193 -20.77 17.91 1.29
N ASP A 194 -20.68 18.25 0.01
CA ASP A 194 -20.96 17.33 -1.10
C ASP A 194 -20.05 16.10 -1.06
N GLU A 195 -20.66 14.92 -1.23
CA GLU A 195 -19.99 13.63 -1.15
C GLU A 195 -19.01 13.38 -2.29
N GLY A 196 -19.38 13.71 -3.53
CA GLY A 196 -18.50 13.55 -4.69
C GLY A 196 -17.27 14.44 -4.59
N LEU A 197 -17.44 15.68 -4.17
CA LEU A 197 -16.35 16.62 -3.97
C LEU A 197 -15.45 16.22 -2.79
N ALA A 198 -16.02 15.78 -1.66
CA ALA A 198 -15.25 15.34 -0.51
C ALA A 198 -14.44 14.07 -0.81
N LEU A 199 -15.03 13.08 -1.48
CA LEU A 199 -14.32 11.86 -1.91
C LEU A 199 -13.23 12.17 -2.93
N HIS A 200 -13.48 13.06 -3.89
CA HIS A 200 -12.44 13.45 -4.85
C HIS A 200 -11.29 14.22 -4.16
N CYS A 201 -11.61 15.12 -3.24
CA CYS A 201 -10.60 15.79 -2.42
C CYS A 201 -9.77 14.75 -1.64
N GLY A 202 -10.43 13.78 -1.01
CA GLY A 202 -9.77 12.65 -0.34
C GLY A 202 -8.86 11.84 -1.26
N LYS A 203 -9.33 11.51 -2.47
CA LYS A 203 -8.54 10.78 -3.49
C LYS A 203 -7.24 11.49 -3.87
N ILE A 204 -7.21 12.82 -3.81
CA ILE A 204 -5.98 13.57 -4.06
C ILE A 204 -5.13 13.67 -2.78
N LEU A 205 -5.77 13.87 -1.63
CA LEU A 205 -5.09 14.03 -0.35
C LEU A 205 -4.51 12.73 0.21
N GLU A 206 -4.97 11.56 -0.23
CA GLU A 206 -4.44 10.26 0.21
C GLU A 206 -2.94 10.13 -0.05
N CYS A 207 -2.40 10.76 -1.09
CA CYS A 207 -0.97 10.82 -1.38
C CYS A 207 -0.35 12.22 -1.15
N ALA A 208 -1.07 13.12 -0.47
CA ALA A 208 -0.61 14.45 -0.08
C ALA A 208 0.14 15.21 -1.21
N ALA A 209 1.40 15.60 -0.97
CA ALA A 209 2.21 16.37 -1.90
C ALA A 209 2.78 15.57 -3.08
N ILE A 210 2.52 14.27 -3.22
CA ILE A 210 2.82 13.54 -4.47
C ILE A 210 2.01 14.13 -5.62
N ALA A 211 0.80 14.59 -5.35
CA ALA A 211 -0.10 15.22 -6.31
C ALA A 211 0.33 16.65 -6.73
N ALA A 212 1.35 17.22 -6.07
CA ALA A 212 1.92 18.52 -6.42
C ALA A 212 3.08 18.37 -7.43
N THR A 213 3.61 19.49 -7.93
CA THR A 213 4.81 19.52 -8.76
C THR A 213 5.87 20.47 -8.18
N PRO A 214 7.13 20.00 -8.02
CA PRO A 214 7.54 18.59 -8.07
C PRO A 214 6.90 17.78 -6.92
N GLY A 215 6.51 16.54 -7.21
CA GLY A 215 5.84 15.66 -6.24
C GLY A 215 6.76 15.25 -5.07
N SER A 216 6.18 14.93 -3.93
CA SER A 216 6.90 14.41 -2.76
C SER A 216 6.02 13.54 -1.89
N GLY A 217 6.47 12.32 -1.57
CA GLY A 217 5.82 11.47 -0.57
C GLY A 217 5.95 11.97 0.86
N SER A 218 6.79 13.01 1.09
CA SER A 218 7.14 13.54 2.41
C SER A 218 6.94 15.07 2.42
N ASP A 219 5.70 15.54 2.30
CA ASP A 219 5.33 16.95 2.49
C ASP A 219 3.81 17.12 2.66
N CYS A 220 3.40 18.21 3.33
CA CYS A 220 2.00 18.45 3.65
C CYS A 220 1.22 19.04 2.46
N ALA A 221 -0.04 18.63 2.33
CA ALA A 221 -1.03 19.20 1.42
C ALA A 221 -2.33 19.51 2.18
N MET A 222 -3.09 20.49 1.69
CA MET A 222 -4.40 20.84 2.23
C MET A 222 -5.44 20.92 1.13
N GLY A 223 -6.60 20.33 1.39
CA GLY A 223 -7.80 20.50 0.60
C GLY A 223 -8.79 21.40 1.33
N ILE A 224 -9.31 22.41 0.65
CA ILE A 224 -10.24 23.39 1.20
C ILE A 224 -11.57 23.26 0.44
N LEU A 225 -12.53 22.56 1.03
CA LEU A 225 -13.88 22.35 0.49
C LEU A 225 -14.77 23.56 0.73
N ASP A 226 -15.65 23.84 -0.22
CA ASP A 226 -16.81 24.73 -0.09
C ASP A 226 -18.00 24.16 -0.89
N GLU A 227 -19.10 24.91 -0.97
CA GLU A 227 -20.35 24.49 -1.63
C GLU A 227 -20.21 24.14 -3.12
N THR A 228 -19.13 24.57 -3.79
CA THR A 228 -18.99 24.46 -5.25
C THR A 228 -17.81 23.59 -5.71
N GLY A 229 -17.01 23.06 -4.78
CA GLY A 229 -15.76 22.37 -5.10
C GLY A 229 -14.73 22.38 -3.97
N PHE A 230 -13.47 22.11 -4.31
CA PHE A 230 -12.36 22.20 -3.36
C PHE A 230 -11.10 22.81 -3.98
N THR A 231 -10.28 23.46 -3.14
CA THR A 231 -9.00 24.05 -3.55
C THR A 231 -7.85 23.30 -2.89
N LEU A 232 -6.84 22.93 -3.69
CA LEU A 232 -5.62 22.25 -3.23
C LEU A 232 -4.49 23.26 -3.01
N LYS A 233 -3.76 23.10 -1.91
CA LYS A 233 -2.66 23.97 -1.49
C LYS A 233 -1.51 23.17 -0.89
N THR A 234 -0.28 23.62 -1.11
CA THR A 234 0.95 23.13 -0.47
C THR A 234 1.49 24.16 0.54
N PHE A 235 2.37 23.73 1.46
CA PHE A 235 3.02 24.61 2.45
C PHE A 235 4.53 24.78 2.25
N ASN A 236 5.07 24.03 1.28
CA ASN A 236 6.45 24.14 0.83
C ASN A 236 6.54 25.02 -0.42
N GLN A 237 7.34 26.09 -0.34
CA GLN A 237 7.51 27.06 -1.43
C GLN A 237 8.11 26.47 -2.71
N LYS A 238 8.75 25.29 -2.62
CA LYS A 238 9.29 24.59 -3.79
C LYS A 238 8.21 23.87 -4.61
N ARG A 239 6.98 23.76 -4.09
CA ARG A 239 5.92 22.91 -4.63
C ARG A 239 4.66 23.72 -4.86
N GLN A 240 3.94 23.32 -5.90
CA GLN A 240 2.66 23.91 -6.25
C GLN A 240 1.74 22.84 -6.83
N PHE A 241 0.44 23.02 -6.65
CA PHE A 241 -0.54 22.32 -7.46
C PHE A 241 -0.69 23.06 -8.79
N THR A 242 -0.72 22.30 -9.89
CA THR A 242 -1.12 22.79 -11.21
C THR A 242 -2.32 22.00 -11.70
N ALA A 243 -3.10 22.55 -12.63
CA ALA A 243 -4.24 21.83 -13.18
C ALA A 243 -3.83 20.43 -13.69
N THR A 244 -2.65 20.34 -14.32
CA THR A 244 -2.07 19.07 -14.77
C THR A 244 -1.69 18.14 -13.63
N SER A 245 -1.06 18.64 -12.55
CA SER A 245 -0.62 17.75 -11.45
C SER A 245 -1.82 17.17 -10.69
N ALA A 246 -2.84 18.00 -10.43
CA ALA A 246 -4.09 17.56 -9.80
C ALA A 246 -4.85 16.56 -10.68
N ALA A 247 -4.98 16.84 -11.98
CA ALA A 247 -5.61 15.92 -12.92
C ALA A 247 -4.85 14.59 -13.06
N ALA A 248 -3.52 14.64 -13.20
CA ALA A 248 -2.69 13.44 -13.31
C ALA A 248 -2.84 12.54 -12.08
N HIS A 249 -2.89 13.12 -10.89
CA HIS A 249 -3.04 12.35 -9.65
C HIS A 249 -4.47 11.84 -9.44
N THR A 250 -5.48 12.54 -9.95
CA THR A 250 -6.85 12.03 -9.99
C THR A 250 -6.94 10.69 -10.74
N LEU A 251 -6.16 10.57 -11.83
CA LEU A 251 -6.10 9.38 -12.69
C LEU A 251 -5.10 8.31 -12.21
N TYR A 252 -4.39 8.57 -11.10
CA TYR A 252 -3.31 7.71 -10.62
C TYR A 252 -3.85 6.41 -10.03
N GLU A 253 -3.28 5.28 -10.49
CA GLU A 253 -3.64 3.91 -10.10
C GLU A 253 -5.10 3.55 -10.37
N LYS A 254 -5.63 3.96 -11.53
CA LYS A 254 -7.02 3.68 -11.92
C LYS A 254 -7.09 3.05 -13.30
N SER A 255 -7.96 2.04 -13.42
CA SER A 255 -8.25 1.33 -14.66
C SER A 255 -9.17 2.13 -15.59
N ASP A 256 -10.02 2.99 -15.03
CA ASP A 256 -10.92 3.88 -15.75
C ASP A 256 -10.64 5.35 -15.35
N PRO A 257 -10.47 6.27 -16.33
CA PRO A 257 -10.17 7.67 -16.03
C PRO A 257 -11.37 8.52 -15.58
N TYR A 258 -12.59 8.01 -15.69
CA TYR A 258 -13.83 8.74 -15.40
C TYR A 258 -14.63 8.18 -14.22
N PHE A 259 -14.57 6.87 -13.99
CA PHE A 259 -15.33 6.20 -12.94
C PHE A 259 -14.40 5.49 -11.97
N LEU A 260 -14.29 6.02 -10.75
CA LEU A 260 -13.43 5.42 -9.72
C LEU A 260 -14.31 4.67 -8.71
N PRO A 261 -14.35 3.34 -8.72
CA PRO A 261 -15.20 2.56 -7.81
C PRO A 261 -14.67 2.63 -6.37
N GLY A 262 -15.59 2.63 -5.40
CA GLY A 262 -15.31 2.54 -3.98
C GLY A 262 -16.49 1.93 -3.20
N PRO A 263 -16.36 1.78 -1.88
CA PRO A 263 -17.48 1.33 -1.05
C PRO A 263 -18.68 2.29 -1.18
N GLY A 264 -19.85 1.75 -1.52
CA GLY A 264 -21.10 2.51 -1.62
C GLY A 264 -21.33 3.29 -2.93
N GLY A 265 -20.45 3.16 -3.92
CA GLY A 265 -20.64 3.84 -5.20
C GLY A 265 -19.39 3.94 -6.07
N ALA A 266 -19.45 4.86 -7.03
CA ALA A 266 -18.31 5.26 -7.84
C ALA A 266 -18.24 6.78 -7.93
N LEU A 267 -17.02 7.31 -7.89
CA LEU A 267 -16.77 8.71 -8.18
C LEU A 267 -16.83 8.94 -9.70
N ASN A 268 -17.81 9.70 -10.16
CA ASN A 268 -17.95 10.13 -11.54
C ASN A 268 -17.24 11.48 -11.76
N LEU A 269 -16.24 11.46 -12.63
CA LEU A 269 -15.35 12.58 -12.94
C LEU A 269 -15.64 13.21 -14.31
N LYS A 270 -16.69 12.82 -15.03
CA LYS A 270 -16.98 13.32 -16.40
C LYS A 270 -17.17 14.83 -16.47
N ALA A 271 -17.78 15.42 -15.44
CA ALA A 271 -17.99 16.87 -15.34
C ALA A 271 -16.87 17.57 -14.55
N CYS A 272 -15.81 16.85 -14.17
CA CYS A 272 -14.73 17.39 -13.38
C CYS A 272 -13.93 18.47 -14.14
N SER A 273 -13.62 19.57 -13.47
CA SER A 273 -12.76 20.63 -14.00
C SER A 273 -11.64 20.99 -13.05
N PHE A 274 -10.46 21.30 -13.59
CA PHE A 274 -9.28 21.74 -12.85
C PHE A 274 -8.89 23.13 -13.30
N LYS A 275 -8.97 24.11 -12.40
CA LYS A 275 -8.69 25.52 -12.70
C LYS A 275 -7.58 26.03 -11.79
N ASP A 276 -6.51 26.54 -12.40
CA ASP A 276 -5.47 27.27 -11.67
C ASP A 276 -6.08 28.58 -11.10
N VAL A 277 -5.93 28.78 -9.79
CA VAL A 277 -6.40 29.98 -9.08
C VAL A 277 -5.25 30.86 -8.60
N GLY A 278 -4.03 30.62 -9.09
CA GLY A 278 -2.81 31.34 -8.75
C GLY A 278 -2.17 30.85 -7.46
N ASN A 279 -0.96 31.34 -7.18
CA ASN A 279 -0.18 31.02 -5.97
C ASN A 279 0.05 29.51 -5.75
N GLY A 280 0.15 28.75 -6.84
CA GLY A 280 0.35 27.31 -6.78
C GLY A 280 -0.83 26.53 -6.22
N GLN A 281 -2.04 27.04 -6.41
CA GLN A 281 -3.29 26.43 -5.96
C GLN A 281 -4.19 26.09 -7.15
N VAL A 282 -4.91 24.98 -7.03
CA VAL A 282 -5.83 24.50 -8.05
C VAL A 282 -7.20 24.30 -7.43
N ARG A 283 -8.20 24.83 -8.12
CA ARG A 283 -9.60 24.61 -7.83
C ARG A 283 -10.12 23.43 -8.64
N VAL A 284 -10.82 22.52 -7.97
CA VAL A 284 -11.48 21.37 -8.58
C VAL A 284 -12.98 21.44 -8.30
N SER A 285 -13.79 21.12 -9.31
CA SER A 285 -15.26 21.12 -9.20
C SER A 285 -15.89 20.11 -10.15
N GLY A 286 -17.19 19.80 -9.96
CA GLY A 286 -17.99 19.01 -10.90
C GLY A 286 -17.91 17.49 -10.73
N SER A 287 -17.23 17.00 -9.70
CA SER A 287 -17.22 15.58 -9.35
C SER A 287 -18.49 15.19 -8.61
N VAL A 288 -19.03 14.01 -8.91
CA VAL A 288 -20.28 13.49 -8.32
C VAL A 288 -20.05 12.07 -7.83
N HIS A 289 -20.61 11.72 -6.67
CA HIS A 289 -20.65 10.32 -6.23
C HIS A 289 -21.95 9.67 -6.74
N GLU A 290 -21.82 8.57 -7.46
CA GLU A 290 -22.94 7.78 -7.95
C GLU A 290 -23.09 6.51 -7.10
N HIS A 291 -24.17 6.42 -6.35
CA HIS A 291 -24.41 5.26 -5.49
C HIS A 291 -24.69 3.99 -6.29
N THR A 292 -24.07 2.90 -5.84
CA THR A 292 -24.28 1.53 -6.34
C THR A 292 -24.55 0.61 -5.15
N PRO A 293 -25.00 -0.65 -5.37
CA PRO A 293 -25.08 -1.62 -4.29
C PRO A 293 -23.76 -1.71 -3.52
N TYR A 294 -23.85 -1.69 -2.20
CA TYR A 294 -22.67 -1.54 -1.37
C TYR A 294 -21.87 -2.85 -1.32
N THR A 295 -20.66 -2.81 -1.86
CA THR A 295 -19.68 -3.89 -1.75
C THR A 295 -18.42 -3.40 -1.06
N VAL A 296 -17.75 -4.30 -0.35
CA VAL A 296 -16.41 -4.05 0.21
C VAL A 296 -15.39 -4.89 -0.53
N LYS A 297 -14.18 -4.37 -0.69
CA LYS A 297 -13.07 -5.12 -1.26
C LYS A 297 -12.36 -5.93 -0.18
N LEU A 298 -12.34 -7.24 -0.35
CA LEU A 298 -11.59 -8.19 0.46
C LEU A 298 -10.16 -8.32 -0.07
N GLU A 299 -9.21 -8.28 0.86
CA GLU A 299 -7.79 -8.51 0.59
C GLU A 299 -7.26 -9.57 1.55
N GLY A 300 -6.48 -10.50 1.02
CA GLY A 300 -5.90 -11.60 1.79
C GLY A 300 -4.60 -12.09 1.19
N ALA A 301 -3.71 -12.59 2.04
CA ALA A 301 -2.44 -13.16 1.62
C ALA A 301 -2.19 -14.52 2.28
N ARG A 302 -1.59 -15.44 1.53
CA ARG A 302 -1.24 -16.79 1.98
C ARG A 302 0.26 -17.07 1.82
N PRO A 303 0.86 -17.91 2.70
CA PRO A 303 2.23 -18.36 2.50
C PRO A 303 2.33 -19.30 1.30
N VAL A 304 3.41 -19.19 0.52
CA VAL A 304 3.65 -20.03 -0.67
C VAL A 304 4.96 -20.82 -0.62
N GLY A 305 5.81 -20.55 0.38
CA GLY A 305 7.09 -21.23 0.54
C GLY A 305 8.16 -20.30 1.10
N TYR A 306 9.41 -20.73 1.03
CA TYR A 306 10.57 -20.02 1.53
C TYR A 306 11.50 -19.61 0.39
N ARG A 307 12.08 -18.42 0.50
CA ARG A 307 12.94 -17.84 -0.54
C ARG A 307 14.40 -17.77 -0.14
N THR A 308 15.25 -18.09 -1.12
CA THR A 308 16.69 -17.81 -1.10
C THR A 308 17.09 -17.15 -2.41
N LEU A 309 17.81 -16.06 -2.32
CA LEU A 309 18.26 -15.25 -3.45
C LEU A 309 19.78 -15.36 -3.62
N SER A 310 20.26 -15.24 -4.85
CA SER A 310 21.66 -14.90 -5.11
C SER A 310 21.76 -13.87 -6.22
N ILE A 311 22.66 -12.90 -6.05
CA ILE A 311 22.87 -11.81 -6.99
C ILE A 311 24.28 -11.93 -7.56
N ALA A 312 24.40 -11.89 -8.88
CA ALA A 312 25.68 -11.94 -9.58
C ALA A 312 25.70 -11.02 -10.80
N GLY A 313 26.89 -10.58 -11.19
CA GLY A 313 27.14 -9.95 -12.48
C GLY A 313 27.92 -10.86 -13.42
N THR A 314 27.71 -10.71 -14.72
CA THR A 314 28.63 -11.24 -15.76
C THR A 314 28.90 -10.18 -16.82
N ARG A 315 30.14 -10.17 -17.33
CA ARG A 315 30.62 -9.29 -18.41
C ARG A 315 31.20 -10.08 -19.58
N ASP A 316 31.19 -11.42 -19.52
CA ASP A 316 31.71 -12.24 -20.61
C ASP A 316 30.73 -12.19 -21.79
N SER A 317 31.13 -11.55 -22.90
CA SER A 317 30.31 -11.41 -24.09
C SER A 317 29.91 -12.76 -24.71
N ILE A 318 30.72 -13.80 -24.52
CA ILE A 318 30.42 -15.15 -24.99
C ILE A 318 29.29 -15.76 -24.15
N MET A 319 29.37 -15.62 -22.82
CA MET A 319 28.31 -16.06 -21.91
C MET A 319 27.02 -15.28 -22.13
N ILE A 320 27.11 -13.96 -22.27
CA ILE A 320 25.94 -13.08 -22.48
C ILE A 320 25.19 -13.47 -23.76
N ALA A 321 25.91 -13.76 -24.84
CA ALA A 321 25.31 -14.18 -26.11
C ALA A 321 24.54 -15.50 -26.02
N ASP A 322 24.94 -16.41 -25.11
CA ASP A 322 24.34 -17.74 -24.94
C ASP A 322 23.57 -17.89 -23.61
N ILE A 323 23.28 -16.79 -22.92
CA ILE A 323 22.82 -16.80 -21.53
C ILE A 323 21.53 -17.60 -21.34
N ASP A 324 20.58 -17.51 -22.28
CA ASP A 324 19.30 -18.19 -22.17
C ASP A 324 19.48 -19.72 -22.21
N ASN A 325 20.33 -20.24 -23.10
CA ASN A 325 20.63 -21.66 -23.19
C ASN A 325 21.40 -22.14 -21.96
N ILE A 326 22.38 -21.35 -21.50
CA ILE A 326 23.14 -21.64 -20.28
C ILE A 326 22.20 -21.79 -19.08
N LEU A 327 21.28 -20.86 -18.88
CA LEU A 327 20.34 -20.89 -17.76
C LEU A 327 19.35 -22.06 -17.86
N LEU A 328 18.91 -22.40 -19.06
CA LEU A 328 18.04 -23.54 -19.31
C LEU A 328 18.74 -24.87 -18.96
N GLU A 329 20.01 -25.03 -19.34
CA GLU A 329 20.79 -26.23 -19.00
C GLU A 329 21.19 -26.28 -17.52
N VAL A 330 21.49 -25.13 -16.90
CA VAL A 330 21.71 -25.03 -15.46
C VAL A 330 20.47 -25.48 -14.69
N ARG A 331 19.28 -25.00 -15.08
CA ARG A 331 18.01 -25.44 -14.49
C ARG A 331 17.86 -26.97 -14.57
N LYS A 332 17.98 -27.54 -15.77
CA LYS A 332 17.87 -29.01 -15.97
C LYS A 332 18.87 -29.77 -15.10
N SER A 333 20.11 -29.29 -15.00
CA SER A 333 21.15 -29.91 -14.17
C SER A 333 20.77 -29.90 -12.69
N VAL A 334 20.27 -28.77 -12.18
CA VAL A 334 19.83 -28.64 -10.78
C VAL A 334 18.64 -29.54 -10.48
N GLU A 335 17.62 -29.52 -11.34
CA GLU A 335 16.41 -30.36 -11.20
C GLU A 335 16.77 -31.85 -11.19
N LYS A 336 17.65 -32.27 -12.09
CA LYS A 336 18.14 -33.66 -12.15
C LYS A 336 18.94 -34.05 -10.90
N ASN A 337 19.88 -33.20 -10.46
CA ASN A 337 20.76 -33.50 -9.34
C ASN A 337 20.00 -33.61 -8.01
N LEU A 338 18.95 -32.82 -7.84
CA LEU A 338 18.15 -32.79 -6.62
C LEU A 338 16.87 -33.62 -6.70
N SER A 339 16.61 -34.31 -7.83
CA SER A 339 15.39 -35.09 -8.07
C SER A 339 14.13 -34.27 -7.76
N ILE A 340 14.12 -33.02 -8.23
CA ILE A 340 13.02 -32.07 -8.00
C ILE A 340 11.86 -32.45 -8.90
N GLU A 341 10.69 -32.66 -8.31
CA GLU A 341 9.46 -32.86 -9.09
C GLU A 341 9.14 -31.58 -9.87
N PRO A 342 8.70 -31.69 -11.14
CA PRO A 342 8.25 -30.54 -11.91
C PRO A 342 7.22 -29.71 -11.13
N ASP A 343 7.34 -28.38 -11.23
CA ASP A 343 6.43 -27.41 -10.60
C ASP A 343 6.37 -27.40 -9.06
N SER A 344 7.17 -28.24 -8.37
CA SER A 344 7.23 -28.28 -6.90
C SER A 344 8.04 -27.13 -6.28
N VAL A 345 8.85 -26.44 -7.09
CA VAL A 345 9.69 -25.31 -6.69
C VAL A 345 9.74 -24.28 -7.80
N GLN A 346 9.98 -23.03 -7.43
CA GLN A 346 10.28 -21.98 -8.38
C GLN A 346 11.78 -21.72 -8.34
N LEU A 347 12.44 -21.90 -9.47
CA LEU A 347 13.83 -21.52 -9.70
C LEU A 347 13.77 -20.47 -10.81
N ASN A 348 14.08 -19.21 -10.55
CA ASN A 348 13.94 -18.11 -11.51
C ASN A 348 15.27 -17.38 -11.69
N PHE A 349 15.49 -16.87 -12.89
CA PHE A 349 16.65 -16.04 -13.21
C PHE A 349 16.14 -14.74 -13.82
N HIS A 350 16.28 -13.62 -13.10
CA HIS A 350 15.98 -12.30 -13.64
C HIS A 350 17.26 -11.68 -14.22
N LEU A 351 17.19 -11.26 -15.48
CA LEU A 351 18.33 -10.72 -16.24
C LEU A 351 18.20 -9.20 -16.42
N TYR A 352 18.75 -8.43 -15.49
CA TYR A 352 18.87 -6.98 -15.61
C TYR A 352 19.95 -6.64 -16.65
N GLY A 353 19.61 -5.76 -17.59
CA GLY A 353 20.41 -5.49 -18.81
C GLY A 353 19.96 -6.29 -20.03
N LYS A 354 18.98 -7.20 -19.89
CA LYS A 354 18.33 -7.88 -21.02
C LYS A 354 16.83 -7.64 -21.01
N ASN A 355 16.10 -8.26 -20.09
CA ASN A 355 14.65 -8.20 -20.04
C ASN A 355 14.07 -8.42 -18.62
N GLY A 356 14.86 -8.13 -17.58
CA GLY A 356 14.48 -8.39 -16.19
C GLY A 356 13.28 -7.60 -15.66
N VAL A 357 12.84 -6.55 -16.37
CA VAL A 357 11.66 -5.73 -16.01
C VAL A 357 10.45 -6.12 -16.86
N MET A 358 10.55 -6.01 -18.19
CA MET A 358 9.40 -6.23 -19.10
C MET A 358 9.22 -7.70 -19.53
N GLY A 359 10.19 -8.58 -19.26
CA GLY A 359 10.12 -9.99 -19.60
C GLY A 359 9.95 -10.20 -21.11
N LYS A 360 8.82 -10.80 -21.52
CA LYS A 360 8.50 -11.02 -22.94
C LYS A 360 7.98 -9.76 -23.65
N MET A 361 7.64 -8.71 -22.90
CA MET A 361 7.16 -7.44 -23.45
C MET A 361 8.30 -6.46 -23.74
N GLU A 362 9.55 -6.88 -23.56
CA GLU A 362 10.73 -6.07 -23.88
C GLU A 362 10.73 -5.71 -25.39
N PRO A 363 10.65 -4.41 -25.76
CA PRO A 363 10.63 -4.00 -27.16
C PRO A 363 11.92 -4.34 -27.92
N GLU A 364 13.05 -4.43 -27.22
CA GLU A 364 14.36 -4.78 -27.79
C GLU A 364 14.86 -6.13 -27.24
N PRO A 365 14.41 -7.27 -27.80
CA PRO A 365 14.68 -8.59 -27.23
C PRO A 365 16.16 -9.01 -27.33
N ASP A 366 16.88 -8.46 -28.30
CA ASP A 366 18.31 -8.71 -28.50
C ASP A 366 19.13 -7.76 -27.62
N THR A 367 19.79 -8.31 -26.59
CA THR A 367 20.61 -7.49 -25.69
C THR A 367 21.95 -7.10 -26.34
N THR A 368 22.28 -5.81 -26.26
CA THR A 368 23.61 -5.27 -26.61
C THR A 368 24.43 -4.91 -25.37
N SER A 369 23.96 -5.34 -24.19
CA SER A 369 24.57 -4.97 -22.92
C SER A 369 25.96 -5.58 -22.75
N TYR A 370 26.88 -4.76 -22.25
CA TYR A 370 28.21 -5.22 -21.87
C TYR A 370 28.21 -6.05 -20.59
N GLU A 371 27.22 -5.86 -19.73
CA GLU A 371 27.08 -6.55 -18.45
C GLU A 371 25.62 -6.96 -18.22
N LEU A 372 25.44 -8.13 -17.58
CA LEU A 372 24.14 -8.57 -17.08
C LEU A 372 24.17 -8.71 -15.56
N GLY A 373 23.16 -8.16 -14.90
CA GLY A 373 22.81 -8.48 -13.53
C GLY A 373 21.89 -9.70 -13.50
N ILE A 374 22.31 -10.76 -12.81
CA ILE A 374 21.57 -12.00 -12.67
C ILE A 374 21.07 -12.09 -11.23
N LEU A 375 19.76 -12.03 -11.04
CA LEU A 375 19.10 -12.37 -9.78
C LEU A 375 18.53 -13.78 -9.89
N LEU A 376 19.17 -14.70 -9.18
CA LEU A 376 18.65 -16.05 -8.93
C LEU A 376 17.63 -15.96 -7.79
N ASP A 377 16.37 -16.29 -8.06
CA ASP A 377 15.27 -16.36 -7.09
C ASP A 377 14.78 -17.79 -6.96
N VAL A 378 14.94 -18.39 -5.78
CA VAL A 378 14.44 -19.74 -5.49
C VAL A 378 13.36 -19.67 -4.43
N VAL A 379 12.19 -20.23 -4.72
CA VAL A 379 11.10 -20.45 -3.76
C VAL A 379 10.80 -21.95 -3.66
N ALA A 380 10.82 -22.50 -2.44
CA ALA A 380 10.59 -23.92 -2.19
C ALA A 380 9.78 -24.17 -0.90
N PRO A 381 9.21 -25.39 -0.68
CA PRO A 381 8.39 -25.68 0.50
C PRO A 381 9.09 -25.51 1.85
N SER A 382 10.42 -25.55 1.90
CA SER A 382 11.20 -25.31 3.11
C SER A 382 12.42 -24.43 2.84
N GLN A 383 12.86 -23.68 3.85
CA GLN A 383 14.06 -22.84 3.75
C GLN A 383 15.32 -23.66 3.42
N ALA A 384 15.45 -24.85 4.00
CA ALA A 384 16.59 -25.74 3.73
C ALA A 384 16.61 -26.22 2.26
N THR A 385 15.43 -26.49 1.69
CA THR A 385 15.30 -26.85 0.27
C THR A 385 15.65 -25.65 -0.62
N ALA A 386 15.12 -24.46 -0.33
CA ALA A 386 15.43 -23.24 -1.08
C ALA A 386 16.94 -22.93 -1.07
N ASP A 387 17.58 -23.04 0.09
CA ASP A 387 19.02 -22.86 0.26
C ASP A 387 19.83 -23.88 -0.57
N SER A 388 19.43 -25.14 -0.54
CA SER A 388 20.13 -26.22 -1.25
C SER A 388 20.06 -26.03 -2.77
N ILE A 389 18.88 -25.69 -3.28
CA ILE A 389 18.65 -25.39 -4.70
C ILE A 389 19.42 -24.15 -5.12
N CYS A 390 19.35 -23.05 -4.36
CA CYS A 390 20.05 -21.81 -4.66
C CYS A 390 21.57 -22.03 -4.70
N SER A 391 22.12 -22.71 -3.69
CA SER A 391 23.55 -23.01 -3.61
C SER A 391 24.02 -23.86 -4.79
N LEU A 392 23.25 -24.89 -5.16
CA LEU A 392 23.58 -25.74 -6.30
C LEU A 392 23.45 -25.00 -7.64
N ALA A 393 22.37 -24.24 -7.85
CA ALA A 393 22.16 -23.47 -9.07
C ALA A 393 23.25 -22.41 -9.27
N ARG A 394 23.56 -21.65 -8.22
CA ARG A 394 24.66 -20.68 -8.20
C ARG A 394 25.99 -21.34 -8.53
N SER A 395 26.33 -22.44 -7.84
CA SER A 395 27.61 -23.15 -8.05
C SER A 395 27.71 -23.73 -9.45
N THR A 396 26.61 -24.29 -9.97
CA THR A 396 26.53 -24.84 -11.32
C THR A 396 26.72 -23.73 -12.35
N LEU A 397 26.04 -22.60 -12.22
CA LEU A 397 26.18 -21.46 -13.13
C LEU A 397 27.59 -20.85 -13.10
N LEU A 398 28.19 -20.71 -11.92
CA LEU A 398 29.57 -20.21 -11.75
C LEU A 398 30.61 -21.05 -12.50
N HIS A 399 30.40 -22.36 -12.58
CA HIS A 399 31.34 -23.31 -13.19
C HIS A 399 30.88 -23.86 -14.54
N TYR A 400 29.70 -23.47 -15.03
CA TYR A 400 29.12 -24.00 -16.26
C TYR A 400 30.05 -23.77 -17.47
N GLY A 401 30.27 -24.82 -18.25
CA GLY A 401 31.07 -24.76 -19.47
C GLY A 401 30.19 -24.45 -20.69
N TYR A 402 30.61 -23.48 -21.49
CA TYR A 402 29.96 -23.09 -22.75
C TYR A 402 30.99 -22.98 -23.88
N ALA A 403 30.52 -23.05 -25.12
CA ALA A 403 31.38 -23.03 -26.29
C ALA A 403 32.18 -21.70 -26.38
N GLY A 404 33.46 -21.78 -26.72
CA GLY A 404 34.33 -20.61 -26.86
C GLY A 404 34.82 -19.99 -25.55
N ARG A 405 34.44 -20.54 -24.40
CA ARG A 405 34.92 -20.07 -23.09
C ARG A 405 36.44 -20.16 -22.97
N ILE A 406 37.07 -19.07 -22.54
CA ILE A 406 38.53 -18.96 -22.39
C ILE A 406 39.01 -19.52 -21.02
N ALA A 407 38.22 -19.31 -19.97
CA ALA A 407 38.53 -19.75 -18.60
C ALA A 407 37.87 -21.11 -18.25
N THR A 408 38.30 -21.74 -17.16
CA THR A 408 37.76 -23.04 -16.69
C THR A 408 36.65 -22.90 -15.64
N ALA A 409 36.58 -21.75 -14.96
CA ALA A 409 35.64 -21.43 -13.88
C ALA A 409 35.44 -19.91 -13.81
N GLY A 410 34.55 -19.44 -12.92
CA GLY A 410 34.48 -18.01 -12.57
C GLY A 410 33.57 -17.18 -13.48
N ASN A 411 32.44 -17.74 -13.92
CA ASN A 411 31.49 -17.04 -14.82
C ASN A 411 30.79 -15.83 -14.19
N LEU A 412 30.80 -15.74 -12.86
CA LEU A 412 29.98 -14.81 -12.10
C LEU A 412 30.83 -14.01 -11.12
N ALA A 413 30.55 -12.71 -11.01
CA ALA A 413 31.04 -11.84 -9.97
C ALA A 413 29.95 -11.61 -8.91
N PHE A 414 30.21 -11.95 -7.65
CA PHE A 414 29.26 -11.76 -6.56
C PHE A 414 29.57 -10.46 -5.79
N PRO A 415 28.56 -9.59 -5.55
CA PRO A 415 28.76 -8.35 -4.80
C PRO A 415 28.80 -8.56 -3.28
N PHE A 416 28.32 -9.71 -2.77
CA PHE A 416 28.19 -9.98 -1.33
C PHE A 416 28.84 -11.30 -0.92
N SER A 417 29.27 -11.37 0.35
CA SER A 417 29.71 -12.59 1.03
C SER A 417 29.05 -12.64 2.41
N PRO A 418 28.14 -13.60 2.67
CA PRO A 418 27.72 -14.69 1.79
C PRO A 418 26.98 -14.20 0.53
N SER A 419 27.08 -14.97 -0.55
CA SER A 419 26.40 -14.67 -1.84
C SER A 419 24.98 -15.20 -1.93
N ASP A 420 24.58 -16.08 -1.00
CA ASP A 420 23.21 -16.59 -0.85
C ASP A 420 22.52 -15.83 0.29
N ILE A 421 21.36 -15.24 0.00
CA ILE A 421 20.60 -14.38 0.90
C ILE A 421 19.28 -15.07 1.21
N ARG A 422 19.08 -15.44 2.49
CA ARG A 422 17.82 -16.00 2.97
C ARG A 422 16.78 -14.88 3.12
N ALA A 423 15.69 -14.96 2.36
CA ALA A 423 14.59 -14.00 2.44
C ALA A 423 13.42 -14.49 3.33
N GLY A 424 13.41 -15.77 3.69
CA GLY A 424 12.40 -16.33 4.60
C GLY A 424 11.08 -16.64 3.90
N LEU A 425 10.00 -16.64 4.68
CA LEU A 425 8.65 -16.99 4.23
C LEU A 425 8.13 -15.97 3.20
N VAL A 426 7.67 -16.49 2.06
CA VAL A 426 7.09 -15.74 0.95
C VAL A 426 5.58 -15.85 0.99
N TYR A 427 4.91 -14.78 0.57
CA TYR A 427 3.47 -14.71 0.49
C TYR A 427 3.04 -14.33 -0.93
N GLU A 428 1.83 -14.72 -1.28
CA GLU A 428 1.10 -14.20 -2.45
C GLU A 428 -0.28 -13.68 -2.01
N PHE A 429 -0.87 -12.78 -2.79
CA PHE A 429 -2.27 -12.42 -2.58
C PHE A 429 -3.16 -13.62 -2.93
N SER A 430 -4.00 -14.03 -1.98
CA SER A 430 -4.94 -15.15 -2.12
C SER A 430 -6.39 -14.70 -2.24
N ILE A 431 -6.68 -13.47 -1.80
CA ILE A 431 -8.00 -12.86 -1.90
C ILE A 431 -7.82 -11.44 -2.42
N TYR A 432 -8.50 -11.13 -3.52
CA TYR A 432 -8.62 -9.79 -4.09
C TYR A 432 -9.99 -9.69 -4.78
N HIS A 433 -11.06 -9.67 -3.97
CA HIS A 433 -12.44 -9.87 -4.41
C HIS A 433 -13.36 -8.80 -3.85
N LEU A 434 -14.51 -8.58 -4.48
CA LEU A 434 -15.61 -7.80 -3.93
C LEU A 434 -16.58 -8.73 -3.20
N MET A 435 -17.08 -8.28 -2.04
CA MET A 435 -18.10 -8.97 -1.27
C MET A 435 -19.26 -8.01 -1.00
N GLU A 436 -20.50 -8.47 -1.18
CA GLU A 436 -21.69 -7.71 -0.78
C GLU A 436 -21.66 -7.37 0.71
N TYR A 437 -21.93 -6.11 1.03
CA TYR A 437 -21.94 -5.67 2.42
C TYR A 437 -23.20 -6.14 3.16
N THR A 438 -22.99 -6.71 4.34
CA THR A 438 -24.06 -7.17 5.22
C THR A 438 -23.81 -6.72 6.67
N PRO A 439 -24.83 -6.69 7.53
CA PRO A 439 -24.65 -6.34 8.94
C PRO A 439 -23.65 -7.23 9.70
N GLU A 440 -23.37 -8.44 9.21
CA GLU A 440 -22.43 -9.39 9.81
C GLU A 440 -20.97 -8.94 9.65
N ILE A 441 -20.65 -8.25 8.56
CA ILE A 441 -19.32 -7.67 8.30
C ILE A 441 -19.26 -6.17 8.61
N ALA A 442 -20.21 -5.68 9.42
CA ALA A 442 -20.21 -4.29 9.83
C ALA A 442 -18.96 -3.95 10.64
N PHE A 443 -18.30 -2.85 10.28
CA PHE A 443 -17.08 -2.37 10.92
C PHE A 443 -17.39 -1.72 12.27
N LYS A 444 -17.52 -2.54 13.31
CA LYS A 444 -17.82 -2.07 14.67
C LYS A 444 -16.58 -1.48 15.32
N PHE A 445 -16.65 -0.24 15.74
CA PHE A 445 -15.60 0.40 16.52
C PHE A 445 -15.78 0.17 18.02
N ARG A 446 -14.69 0.35 18.77
CA ARG A 446 -14.71 0.51 20.22
C ARG A 446 -14.14 1.87 20.59
N LEU A 447 -14.70 2.48 21.64
CA LEU A 447 -14.15 3.70 22.21
C LEU A 447 -13.19 3.36 23.35
N GLU A 448 -12.12 4.14 23.44
CA GLU A 448 -11.11 4.06 24.48
C GLU A 448 -10.85 5.47 25.02
N ASN A 449 -10.98 5.64 26.33
CA ASN A 449 -10.56 6.87 27.00
C ASN A 449 -9.08 6.79 27.28
N VAL A 450 -8.28 7.44 26.44
CA VAL A 450 -6.81 7.43 26.54
C VAL A 450 -6.38 8.56 27.46
N THR A 451 -5.61 8.22 28.50
CA THR A 451 -4.97 9.18 29.41
C THR A 451 -3.46 8.97 29.45
N ALA A 452 -2.74 9.88 30.11
CA ALA A 452 -1.31 9.76 30.33
C ALA A 452 -0.92 8.48 31.11
N GLU A 453 -1.82 7.96 31.95
CA GLU A 453 -1.64 6.78 32.77
C GLU A 453 -2.01 5.47 32.05
N GLY A 454 -2.74 5.54 30.94
CA GLY A 454 -3.17 4.39 30.14
C GLY A 454 -4.59 4.53 29.62
N VAL A 455 -5.21 3.39 29.24
CA VAL A 455 -6.61 3.37 28.82
C VAL A 455 -7.50 3.15 30.04
N MET A 456 -8.43 4.07 30.27
CA MET A 456 -9.46 3.90 31.29
C MET A 456 -10.68 3.18 30.70
N ALA A 457 -11.27 2.29 31.51
CA ALA A 457 -12.45 1.50 31.17
C ALA A 457 -13.70 2.36 30.98
#